data_AF-A0A120MFN9-F1
#
_entry.id   AF-A0A120MFN9-F1
#
_cell.length_a   1.000
_cell.length_b   1.000
_cell.length_c   1.000
_cell.angle_alpha   90.00
_cell.angle_beta   90.00
_cell.angle_gamma   90.00
#
_symmetry.space_group_name_H-M   'P 1'
#
loop_
_entity.id
_entity.type
_entity.pdbx_description
1 polymer ?
#
loop_
_entity_poly.entity_id
_entity_poly.type
_entity_poly.pdbx_seq_one_letter_code
_entity_poly.pdbx_strand_id
1 'polypeptide(L)'
;GGFGSKIYHYAEEAIVTHLAKVLKRPVKWTSDRSEAFMSDAQGRDHVTKVELALDADGNFTALRSTTLANMGAYLSTFAPCVPTWLHGTLLAGCYRTPNIFTKVKAVFTNTVPVDAYRGAGRPEATYLIERVVDKAAREIGMDPAELRRKNFITEFPYQTPVAVEYDAGDYNATLDAGLKAADWDGFEQRRRESESRGKLHGRGLSHYIEACGIAPSSLVGALGARAGLYEAATVRVNPTGSISVFTGSHSHGQGHETTFAQVVADKLGCDESQVEIVHGDTSKIPFGMGTYGSRSLAVGGSAIVKSVDKIVAKAKKIAAHLMEASEGDVTFEGGEFKVAGTDKAVGWGDVALTAYVPHNFPHDQLEPGLEETSFYDPANFTYPAGAYICEVEVDPDTGKVEVQSFVAADDFGNIVNPMIVE
;
A
#
# COMPACT_ATOMS: atom_id res chain seq x y z
N GLY A 1 4.50 -2.21 -15.63
CA GLY A 1 3.30 -2.71 -14.94
C GLY A 1 3.52 -4.12 -14.40
N GLY A 2 3.12 -4.36 -13.15
CA GLY A 2 3.13 -5.68 -12.50
C GLY A 2 1.76 -6.05 -11.92
N PHE A 3 1.14 -5.15 -11.14
CA PHE A 3 -0.24 -5.29 -10.64
C PHE A 3 -0.57 -6.55 -9.83
N GLY A 4 0.45 -7.31 -9.40
CA GLY A 4 0.31 -8.58 -8.71
C GLY A 4 0.80 -9.78 -9.52
N SER A 5 0.73 -9.72 -10.86
CA SER A 5 1.08 -10.85 -11.70
C SER A 5 2.59 -11.16 -11.78
N LYS A 6 3.44 -10.30 -11.23
CA LYS A 6 4.90 -10.47 -11.18
C LYS A 6 5.43 -10.67 -9.76
N ILE A 7 4.58 -11.14 -8.85
CA ILE A 7 4.95 -11.43 -7.45
C ILE A 7 5.48 -12.86 -7.31
N TYR A 8 4.81 -13.82 -7.93
CA TYR A 8 5.03 -15.24 -7.75
C TYR A 8 5.83 -15.83 -8.92
N HIS A 9 6.42 -16.99 -8.67
CA HIS A 9 7.26 -17.66 -9.66
C HIS A 9 6.43 -18.40 -10.70
N TYR A 10 6.79 -18.20 -11.96
CA TYR A 10 6.24 -18.96 -13.08
C TYR A 10 7.16 -20.13 -13.44
N ALA A 11 6.57 -21.19 -14.00
CA ALA A 11 7.32 -22.38 -14.39
C ALA A 11 8.42 -22.06 -15.41
N GLU A 12 8.14 -21.11 -16.29
CA GLU A 12 9.02 -20.62 -17.34
C GLU A 12 10.31 -20.04 -16.77
N GLU A 13 10.28 -19.37 -15.61
CA GLU A 13 11.48 -18.84 -14.94
C GLU A 13 12.43 -19.97 -14.54
N ALA A 14 11.90 -21.06 -13.98
CA ALA A 14 12.69 -22.25 -13.63
C ALA A 14 13.22 -22.96 -14.88
N ILE A 15 12.40 -23.06 -15.93
CA ILE A 15 12.76 -23.71 -17.20
C ILE A 15 13.89 -22.92 -17.89
N VAL A 16 13.79 -21.61 -18.06
CA VAL A 16 14.84 -20.82 -18.73
C VAL A 16 16.15 -20.82 -17.94
N THR A 17 16.06 -20.82 -16.61
CA THR A 17 17.24 -20.93 -15.74
C THR A 17 17.94 -22.28 -15.92
N HIS A 18 17.16 -23.38 -15.98
CA HIS A 18 17.69 -24.71 -16.25
C HIS A 18 18.31 -24.81 -17.65
N LEU A 19 17.60 -24.32 -18.68
CA LEU A 19 18.07 -24.36 -20.07
C LEU A 19 19.35 -23.54 -20.27
N ALA A 20 19.47 -22.38 -19.62
CA ALA A 20 20.70 -21.59 -19.68
C ALA A 20 21.92 -22.35 -19.15
N LYS A 21 21.74 -23.15 -18.07
CA LYS A 21 22.79 -24.03 -17.53
C LYS A 21 23.17 -25.15 -18.49
N VAL A 22 22.19 -25.81 -19.11
CA VAL A 22 22.42 -26.92 -20.05
C VAL A 22 23.11 -26.42 -21.32
N LEU A 23 22.62 -25.32 -21.89
CA LEU A 23 23.10 -24.76 -23.15
C LEU A 23 24.38 -23.93 -22.98
N LYS A 24 24.74 -23.55 -21.75
CA LYS A 24 25.84 -22.64 -21.41
C LYS A 24 25.78 -21.31 -22.17
N ARG A 25 24.56 -20.83 -22.42
CA ARG A 25 24.27 -19.59 -23.14
C ARG A 25 23.06 -18.90 -22.51
N PRO A 26 22.94 -17.57 -22.60
CA PRO A 26 21.73 -16.87 -22.18
C PRO A 26 20.50 -17.41 -22.92
N VAL A 27 19.42 -17.65 -22.19
CA VAL A 27 18.10 -18.03 -22.72
C VAL A 27 17.13 -16.92 -22.37
N LYS A 28 16.44 -16.40 -23.38
CA LYS A 28 15.40 -15.38 -23.21
C LYS A 28 14.03 -16.01 -23.46
N TRP A 29 13.09 -15.74 -22.56
CA TRP A 29 11.68 -16.03 -22.76
C TRP A 29 10.87 -14.74 -22.63
N THR A 30 9.84 -14.64 -23.46
CA THR A 30 8.84 -13.58 -23.42
C THR A 30 7.52 -14.19 -23.86
N SER A 31 6.48 -14.05 -23.04
CA SER A 31 5.11 -14.46 -23.36
C SER A 31 4.45 -13.47 -24.32
N ASP A 32 3.66 -13.98 -25.27
CA ASP A 32 2.67 -13.17 -25.99
C ASP A 32 1.42 -12.90 -25.13
N ARG A 33 0.49 -12.08 -25.64
CA ARG A 33 -0.72 -11.74 -24.87
C ARG A 33 -1.67 -12.92 -24.71
N SER A 34 -1.79 -13.77 -25.73
CA SER A 34 -2.67 -14.93 -25.71
C SER A 34 -2.15 -16.00 -24.74
N GLU A 35 -0.84 -16.25 -24.76
CA GLU A 35 -0.13 -17.08 -23.79
C GLU A 35 -0.38 -16.56 -22.37
N ALA A 36 -0.16 -15.28 -22.09
CA ALA A 36 -0.41 -14.69 -20.78
C ALA A 36 -1.85 -14.90 -20.27
N PHE A 37 -2.86 -14.80 -21.15
CA PHE A 37 -4.26 -15.10 -20.75
C PHE A 37 -4.50 -16.58 -20.40
N MET A 38 -3.71 -17.49 -20.98
CA MET A 38 -3.83 -18.93 -20.78
C MET A 38 -2.92 -19.48 -19.68
N SER A 39 -1.83 -18.81 -19.32
CA SER A 39 -0.79 -19.32 -18.41
C SER A 39 -0.62 -18.50 -17.13
N ASP A 40 -0.81 -17.19 -17.18
CA ASP A 40 -0.57 -16.33 -16.01
C ASP A 40 -1.65 -16.59 -14.95
N ALA A 41 -1.28 -16.44 -13.68
CA ALA A 41 -2.27 -16.65 -12.62
C ALA A 41 -3.32 -15.52 -12.65
N GLN A 42 -4.56 -15.92 -12.42
CA GLN A 42 -5.73 -15.04 -12.47
C GLN A 42 -6.00 -14.44 -11.08
N GLY A 43 -6.95 -13.52 -10.96
CA GLY A 43 -7.33 -12.96 -9.66
C GLY A 43 -8.81 -13.13 -9.35
N ARG A 44 -9.17 -12.93 -8.07
CA ARG A 44 -10.55 -12.95 -7.54
C ARG A 44 -11.12 -14.37 -7.40
N ASP A 45 -12.04 -14.73 -8.31
CA ASP A 45 -12.79 -15.99 -8.37
C ASP A 45 -13.36 -16.51 -7.03
N HIS A 46 -14.05 -15.61 -6.33
CA HIS A 46 -14.84 -15.91 -5.14
C HIS A 46 -16.33 -16.01 -5.49
N VAL A 47 -16.98 -17.07 -5.02
CA VAL A 47 -18.44 -17.15 -4.95
C VAL A 47 -18.85 -17.02 -3.49
N THR A 48 -19.39 -15.86 -3.13
CA THR A 48 -19.69 -15.54 -1.73
C THR A 48 -21.17 -15.27 -1.51
N LYS A 49 -21.73 -15.92 -0.48
CA LYS A 49 -22.98 -15.52 0.14
C LYS A 49 -22.68 -14.58 1.30
N VAL A 50 -23.34 -13.42 1.33
CA VAL A 50 -23.26 -12.42 2.41
C VAL A 50 -24.63 -12.13 2.98
N GLU A 51 -24.69 -11.95 4.29
CA GLU A 51 -25.87 -11.58 5.06
C GLU A 51 -25.47 -10.49 6.07
N LEU A 52 -26.20 -9.36 6.09
CA LEU A 52 -26.05 -8.27 7.05
C LEU A 52 -27.33 -8.20 7.90
N ALA A 53 -27.17 -8.18 9.22
CA ALA A 53 -28.27 -8.02 10.16
C ALA A 53 -28.31 -6.59 10.70
N LEU A 54 -29.51 -6.02 10.78
CA LEU A 54 -29.77 -4.68 11.28
C LEU A 54 -30.78 -4.74 12.43
N ASP A 55 -30.65 -3.83 13.40
CA ASP A 55 -31.72 -3.58 14.38
C ASP A 55 -32.82 -2.67 13.78
N ALA A 56 -33.86 -2.37 14.57
CA ALA A 56 -34.99 -1.54 14.13
C ALA A 56 -34.59 -0.10 13.77
N ASP A 57 -33.46 0.39 14.29
CA ASP A 57 -32.95 1.72 14.01
C ASP A 57 -32.00 1.73 12.79
N GLY A 58 -31.65 0.56 12.24
CA GLY A 58 -30.72 0.44 11.12
C GLY A 58 -29.25 0.38 11.54
N ASN A 59 -28.95 0.07 12.81
CA ASN A 59 -27.57 -0.21 13.23
C ASN A 59 -27.18 -1.64 12.85
N PHE A 60 -25.95 -1.83 12.40
CA PHE A 60 -25.43 -3.14 12.02
C PHE A 60 -25.14 -3.98 13.27
N THR A 61 -25.73 -5.17 13.34
CA THR A 61 -25.62 -6.06 14.51
C THR A 61 -24.77 -7.30 14.24
N ALA A 62 -24.77 -7.79 12.99
CA ALA A 62 -23.93 -8.90 12.57
C ALA A 62 -23.70 -8.93 11.05
N LEU A 63 -22.53 -9.41 10.64
CA LEU A 63 -22.21 -9.79 9.26
C LEU A 63 -21.85 -11.27 9.20
N ARG A 64 -22.42 -12.00 8.24
CA ARG A 64 -22.04 -13.39 7.97
C ARG A 64 -21.66 -13.55 6.51
N SER A 65 -20.49 -14.15 6.24
CA SER A 65 -20.07 -14.54 4.89
C SER A 65 -19.71 -16.01 4.80
N THR A 66 -19.99 -16.61 3.64
CA THR A 66 -19.52 -17.94 3.26
C THR A 66 -19.03 -17.90 1.82
N THR A 67 -17.73 -18.12 1.66
CA THR A 67 -17.00 -18.00 0.39
C THR A 67 -16.54 -19.37 -0.10
N LEU A 68 -16.88 -19.69 -1.35
CA LEU A 68 -16.20 -20.72 -2.13
C LEU A 68 -15.13 -20.03 -2.97
N ALA A 69 -13.86 -20.33 -2.73
CA ALA A 69 -12.74 -19.66 -3.41
C ALA A 69 -12.04 -20.65 -4.36
N ASN A 70 -11.99 -20.33 -5.65
CA ASN A 70 -11.25 -21.13 -6.62
C ASN A 70 -9.75 -20.87 -6.49
N MET A 71 -8.96 -21.93 -6.32
CA MET A 71 -7.49 -21.87 -6.26
C MET A 71 -6.80 -22.18 -7.61
N GLY A 72 -7.57 -22.57 -8.62
CA GLY A 72 -7.06 -23.19 -9.84
C GLY A 72 -6.58 -24.62 -9.62
N ALA A 73 -5.77 -25.14 -10.53
CA ALA A 73 -5.26 -26.52 -10.46
C ALA A 73 -4.18 -26.71 -9.40
N TYR A 74 -3.46 -25.63 -9.04
CA TYR A 74 -2.34 -25.64 -8.12
C TYR A 74 -2.34 -24.38 -7.26
N LEU A 75 -1.78 -24.47 -6.05
CA LEU A 75 -1.59 -23.30 -5.20
C LEU A 75 -0.38 -22.50 -5.69
N SER A 76 -0.62 -21.23 -6.02
CA SER A 76 0.43 -20.22 -6.18
C SER A 76 0.81 -19.60 -4.83
N THR A 77 1.80 -18.70 -4.80
CA THR A 77 2.42 -18.15 -3.59
C THR A 77 1.44 -17.53 -2.59
N PHE A 78 0.53 -16.65 -3.05
CA PHE A 78 -0.44 -15.98 -2.17
C PHE A 78 -1.87 -16.54 -2.35
N ALA A 79 -2.08 -17.51 -3.26
CA ALA A 79 -3.37 -18.14 -3.53
C ALA A 79 -4.20 -18.48 -2.27
N PRO A 80 -3.67 -19.20 -1.25
CA PRO A 80 -4.47 -19.55 -0.07
C PRO A 80 -4.70 -18.38 0.91
N CYS A 81 -3.83 -17.37 0.94
CA CYS A 81 -3.99 -16.24 1.86
C CYS A 81 -5.00 -15.19 1.35
N VAL A 82 -5.10 -15.03 0.03
CA VAL A 82 -6.03 -14.09 -0.64
C VAL A 82 -7.48 -14.27 -0.17
N PRO A 83 -8.11 -15.46 -0.24
CA PRO A 83 -9.49 -15.66 0.18
C PRO A 83 -9.66 -15.78 1.69
N THR A 84 -8.58 -16.02 2.44
CA THR A 84 -8.66 -16.30 3.89
C THR A 84 -8.47 -15.03 4.69
N TRP A 85 -7.25 -14.71 5.13
CA TRP A 85 -7.05 -13.58 6.03
C TRP A 85 -7.01 -12.25 5.28
N LEU A 86 -6.49 -12.17 4.05
CA LEU A 86 -6.52 -10.91 3.27
C LEU A 86 -7.93 -10.44 2.91
N HIS A 87 -8.89 -11.37 2.91
CA HIS A 87 -10.31 -11.10 2.72
C HIS A 87 -11.05 -10.99 4.05
N GLY A 88 -10.89 -11.98 4.92
CA GLY A 88 -11.66 -12.15 6.15
C GLY A 88 -11.38 -11.06 7.19
N THR A 89 -10.13 -10.61 7.33
CA THR A 89 -9.77 -9.59 8.34
C THR A 89 -10.23 -8.18 7.96
N LEU A 90 -10.73 -7.98 6.73
CA LEU A 90 -11.32 -6.70 6.32
C LEU A 90 -12.84 -6.73 6.21
N LEU A 91 -13.49 -7.81 6.68
CA LEU A 91 -14.95 -7.88 6.64
C LEU A 91 -15.67 -6.90 7.58
N ALA A 92 -14.94 -6.21 8.48
CA ALA A 92 -15.50 -5.08 9.22
C ALA A 92 -15.78 -3.88 8.31
N GLY A 93 -15.07 -3.73 7.19
CA GLY A 93 -15.17 -2.55 6.33
C GLY A 93 -14.94 -1.30 7.15
N CYS A 94 -15.69 -0.24 6.85
CA CYS A 94 -15.64 1.03 7.59
C CYS A 94 -16.64 1.08 8.76
N TYR A 95 -17.26 -0.04 9.15
CA TYR A 95 -18.47 -0.05 9.95
C TYR A 95 -18.33 -0.71 11.32
N ARG A 96 -19.03 -0.17 12.31
CA ARG A 96 -19.19 -0.73 13.67
C ARG A 96 -20.16 -1.91 13.64
N THR A 97 -19.71 -3.04 13.10
CA THR A 97 -20.49 -4.29 13.11
C THR A 97 -19.93 -5.21 14.20
N PRO A 98 -20.61 -5.40 15.35
CA PRO A 98 -19.99 -6.04 16.52
C PRO A 98 -19.74 -7.54 16.35
N ASN A 99 -20.52 -8.23 15.51
CA ASN A 99 -20.39 -9.67 15.31
C ASN A 99 -20.10 -9.99 13.84
N ILE A 100 -18.94 -10.58 13.54
CA ILE A 100 -18.59 -10.96 12.18
C ILE A 100 -18.15 -12.42 12.14
N PHE A 101 -18.78 -13.19 11.26
CA PHE A 101 -18.40 -14.57 10.99
C PHE A 101 -18.08 -14.74 9.51
N THR A 102 -16.93 -15.34 9.21
CA THR A 102 -16.54 -15.73 7.85
C THR A 102 -16.14 -17.18 7.79
N LYS A 103 -16.60 -17.85 6.73
CA LYS A 103 -16.18 -19.21 6.39
C LYS A 103 -15.69 -19.24 4.95
N VAL A 104 -14.51 -19.79 4.75
CA VAL A 104 -13.89 -19.93 3.43
C VAL A 104 -13.67 -21.41 3.13
N LYS A 105 -14.10 -21.84 1.95
CA LYS A 105 -13.79 -23.16 1.39
C LYS A 105 -12.98 -22.96 0.11
N ALA A 106 -11.68 -23.23 0.18
CA ALA A 106 -10.82 -23.28 -0.98
C ALA A 106 -11.07 -24.57 -1.78
N VAL A 107 -11.16 -24.47 -3.11
CA VAL A 107 -11.36 -25.61 -4.01
C VAL A 107 -10.38 -25.58 -5.18
N PHE A 108 -9.87 -26.75 -5.55
CA PHE A 108 -9.10 -26.93 -6.78
C PHE A 108 -10.05 -27.09 -7.97
N THR A 109 -9.67 -26.53 -9.10
CA THR A 109 -10.40 -26.63 -10.38
C THR A 109 -9.43 -26.84 -11.53
N ASN A 110 -9.93 -27.21 -12.72
CA ASN A 110 -9.11 -27.37 -13.92
C ASN A 110 -8.84 -26.03 -14.63
N THR A 111 -8.38 -25.01 -13.89
CA THR A 111 -7.96 -23.70 -14.43
C THR A 111 -6.52 -23.40 -14.05
N VAL A 112 -5.92 -22.36 -14.66
CA VAL A 112 -4.67 -21.79 -14.13
C VAL A 112 -4.82 -21.37 -12.67
N PRO A 113 -3.71 -21.29 -11.89
CA PRO A 113 -3.76 -20.80 -10.52
C PRO A 113 -4.45 -19.45 -10.40
N VAL A 114 -5.11 -19.23 -9.26
CA VAL A 114 -5.64 -17.92 -8.87
C VAL A 114 -4.75 -17.34 -7.78
N ASP A 115 -4.33 -16.09 -7.93
CA ASP A 115 -3.46 -15.39 -7.00
C ASP A 115 -3.70 -13.86 -7.07
N ALA A 116 -2.75 -13.09 -6.56
CA ALA A 116 -2.88 -11.66 -6.36
C ALA A 116 -3.00 -10.89 -7.68
N TYR A 117 -4.09 -10.13 -7.78
CA TYR A 117 -4.26 -8.98 -8.66
C TYR A 117 -4.73 -7.81 -7.80
N ARG A 118 -4.10 -6.63 -7.93
CA ARG A 118 -4.28 -5.38 -7.14
C ARG A 118 -5.31 -5.46 -6.00
N GLY A 119 -4.85 -5.32 -4.76
CA GLY A 119 -5.65 -5.47 -3.54
C GLY A 119 -5.67 -6.92 -3.04
N ALA A 120 -6.17 -7.85 -3.86
CA ALA A 120 -6.19 -9.30 -3.59
C ALA A 120 -6.79 -9.68 -2.22
N GLY A 121 -8.07 -10.04 -2.22
CA GLY A 121 -8.86 -10.35 -1.02
C GLY A 121 -9.63 -9.14 -0.50
N ARG A 122 -8.98 -7.97 -0.47
CA ARG A 122 -9.62 -6.71 -0.02
C ARG A 122 -10.69 -6.20 -0.98
N PRO A 123 -10.47 -6.10 -2.30
CA PRO A 123 -11.54 -5.71 -3.22
C PRO A 123 -12.76 -6.64 -3.13
N GLU A 124 -12.55 -7.94 -2.90
CA GLU A 124 -13.60 -8.92 -2.71
C GLU A 124 -14.36 -8.69 -1.39
N ALA A 125 -13.67 -8.28 -0.32
CA ALA A 125 -14.28 -7.88 0.95
C ALA A 125 -15.08 -6.57 0.81
N THR A 126 -14.47 -5.51 0.28
CA THR A 126 -15.13 -4.22 0.04
C THR A 126 -16.35 -4.38 -0.86
N TYR A 127 -16.21 -5.09 -1.98
CA TYR A 127 -17.33 -5.34 -2.89
C TYR A 127 -18.49 -6.02 -2.17
N LEU A 128 -18.22 -7.05 -1.36
CA LEU A 128 -19.24 -7.75 -0.60
C LEU A 128 -19.96 -6.85 0.39
N ILE A 129 -19.20 -6.08 1.17
CA ILE A 129 -19.73 -5.22 2.24
C ILE A 129 -20.57 -4.11 1.62
N GLU A 130 -20.01 -3.37 0.65
CA GLU A 130 -20.68 -2.22 0.05
C GLU A 130 -21.93 -2.62 -0.71
N ARG A 131 -21.93 -3.78 -1.37
CA ARG A 131 -23.13 -4.32 -2.03
C ARG A 131 -24.23 -4.70 -1.04
N VAL A 132 -23.89 -5.29 0.11
CA VAL A 132 -24.90 -5.66 1.10
C VAL A 132 -25.42 -4.45 1.86
N VAL A 133 -24.59 -3.43 2.09
CA VAL A 133 -25.00 -2.14 2.68
C VAL A 133 -25.97 -1.41 1.76
N ASP A 134 -25.66 -1.29 0.46
CA ASP A 134 -26.58 -0.69 -0.52
C ASP A 134 -27.89 -1.45 -0.62
N LYS A 135 -27.84 -2.78 -0.54
CA LYS A 135 -29.05 -3.62 -0.51
C LYS A 135 -29.88 -3.35 0.74
N ALA A 136 -29.25 -3.29 1.91
CA ALA A 136 -29.93 -3.02 3.18
C ALA A 136 -30.59 -1.63 3.17
N ALA A 137 -29.88 -0.60 2.69
CA ALA A 137 -30.41 0.76 2.55
C ALA A 137 -31.71 0.79 1.74
N ARG A 138 -31.74 0.09 0.60
CA ARG A 138 -32.95 -0.03 -0.25
C ARG A 138 -34.07 -0.79 0.44
N GLU A 139 -33.77 -1.87 1.16
CA GLU A 139 -34.77 -2.68 1.85
C GLU A 139 -35.46 -1.92 3.00
N ILE A 140 -34.74 -1.07 3.72
CA ILE A 140 -35.30 -0.26 4.82
C ILE A 140 -35.76 1.15 4.39
N GLY A 141 -35.54 1.53 3.13
CA GLY A 141 -35.91 2.84 2.60
C GLY A 141 -35.08 4.01 3.13
N MET A 142 -33.80 3.78 3.47
CA MET A 142 -32.86 4.80 3.94
C MET A 142 -31.91 5.23 2.81
N ASP A 143 -31.47 6.48 2.81
CA ASP A 143 -30.42 6.92 1.88
C ASP A 143 -29.12 6.11 2.16
N PRO A 144 -28.46 5.58 1.11
CA PRO A 144 -27.28 4.72 1.29
C PRO A 144 -26.06 5.45 1.89
N ALA A 145 -25.95 6.77 1.77
CA ALA A 145 -24.91 7.54 2.45
C ALA A 145 -25.24 7.71 3.94
N GLU A 146 -26.51 7.95 4.28
CA GLU A 146 -26.95 8.05 5.68
C GLU A 146 -26.82 6.72 6.45
N LEU A 147 -27.15 5.59 5.81
CA LEU A 147 -26.97 4.27 6.44
C LEU A 147 -25.50 4.00 6.77
N ARG A 148 -24.59 4.39 5.87
CA ARG A 148 -23.14 4.29 6.09
C ARG A 148 -22.70 5.18 7.23
N ARG A 149 -23.07 6.45 7.19
CA ARG A 149 -22.74 7.45 8.22
C ARG A 149 -23.14 6.97 9.61
N LYS A 150 -24.37 6.46 9.75
CA LYS A 150 -24.90 5.93 11.00
C LYS A 150 -24.02 4.80 11.58
N ASN A 151 -23.45 3.98 10.71
CA ASN A 151 -22.72 2.78 11.08
C ASN A 151 -21.20 2.93 11.04
N PHE A 152 -20.64 4.08 10.66
CA PHE A 152 -19.19 4.25 10.62
C PHE A 152 -18.51 4.04 11.97
N ILE A 153 -17.27 3.57 11.91
CA ILE A 153 -16.30 3.64 13.01
C ILE A 153 -15.88 5.11 13.16
N THR A 154 -15.88 5.62 14.39
CA THR A 154 -15.62 7.03 14.71
C THR A 154 -14.51 7.23 15.74
N GLU A 155 -13.99 6.14 16.31
CA GLU A 155 -12.95 6.17 17.34
C GLU A 155 -11.81 5.25 16.88
N PHE A 156 -10.58 5.75 16.95
CA PHE A 156 -9.36 5.05 16.53
C PHE A 156 -8.27 5.17 17.61
N PRO A 157 -7.38 4.18 17.77
CA PRO A 157 -7.35 2.91 17.05
C PRO A 157 -8.57 2.04 17.36
N TYR A 158 -9.04 1.27 16.37
CA TYR A 158 -10.26 0.46 16.48
C TYR A 158 -9.94 -1.03 16.32
N GLN A 159 -10.05 -1.79 17.41
CA GLN A 159 -9.96 -3.24 17.35
C GLN A 159 -11.19 -3.82 16.65
N THR A 160 -11.00 -4.36 15.45
CA THR A 160 -12.07 -5.03 14.70
C THR A 160 -12.42 -6.38 15.33
N PRO A 161 -13.64 -6.89 15.12
CA PRO A 161 -14.00 -8.27 15.51
C PRO A 161 -13.34 -9.35 14.62
N VAL A 162 -12.51 -8.96 13.63
CA VAL A 162 -11.86 -9.86 12.67
C VAL A 162 -10.34 -9.75 12.72
N ALA A 163 -9.80 -9.76 13.95
CA ALA A 163 -8.40 -9.92 14.34
C ALA A 163 -7.47 -8.70 14.17
N VAL A 164 -7.79 -7.72 13.33
CA VAL A 164 -6.90 -6.57 13.10
C VAL A 164 -7.38 -5.31 13.81
N GLU A 165 -6.45 -4.40 14.12
CA GLU A 165 -6.74 -3.08 14.69
C GLU A 165 -6.50 -2.03 13.62
N TYR A 166 -7.52 -1.22 13.33
CA TYR A 166 -7.41 -0.09 12.41
C TYR A 166 -6.72 1.08 13.10
N ASP A 167 -5.80 1.74 12.38
CA ASP A 167 -4.88 2.74 12.92
C ASP A 167 -5.55 4.11 13.10
N ALA A 168 -6.16 4.65 12.05
CA ALA A 168 -6.78 5.97 12.02
C ALA A 168 -7.82 6.08 10.90
N GLY A 169 -8.67 7.11 10.95
CA GLY A 169 -9.56 7.45 9.84
C GLY A 169 -10.56 8.56 10.16
N ASP A 170 -10.94 9.34 9.14
CA ASP A 170 -12.11 10.22 9.17
C ASP A 170 -13.05 9.87 8.00
N TYR A 171 -13.89 8.86 8.23
CA TYR A 171 -14.81 8.35 7.21
C TYR A 171 -15.92 9.33 6.87
N ASN A 172 -16.29 10.21 7.82
CA ASN A 172 -17.24 11.28 7.57
C ASN A 172 -16.65 12.29 6.59
N ALA A 173 -15.41 12.74 6.81
CA ALA A 173 -14.77 13.71 5.93
C ALA A 173 -14.63 13.21 4.49
N THR A 174 -14.20 11.96 4.29
CA THR A 174 -14.10 11.36 2.95
C THR A 174 -15.47 11.19 2.29
N LEU A 175 -16.50 10.76 3.04
CA LEU A 175 -17.87 10.69 2.55
C LEU A 175 -18.39 12.09 2.15
N ASP A 176 -18.23 13.10 3.01
CA ASP A 176 -18.67 14.47 2.77
C ASP A 176 -18.00 15.08 1.53
N ALA A 177 -16.68 14.89 1.39
CA ALA A 177 -15.94 15.32 0.22
C ALA A 177 -16.46 14.66 -1.06
N GLY A 178 -16.69 13.34 -1.02
CA GLY A 178 -17.25 12.58 -2.14
C GLY A 178 -18.64 13.05 -2.53
N LEU A 179 -19.58 13.14 -1.58
CA LEU A 179 -20.98 13.55 -1.83
C LEU A 179 -21.06 14.97 -2.40
N LYS A 180 -20.23 15.89 -1.87
CA LYS A 180 -20.14 17.25 -2.37
C LYS A 180 -19.62 17.30 -3.80
N ALA A 181 -18.51 16.60 -4.08
CA ALA A 181 -17.91 16.59 -5.42
C ALA A 181 -18.81 15.90 -6.47
N ALA A 182 -19.61 14.91 -6.04
CA ALA A 182 -20.57 14.22 -6.89
C ALA A 182 -21.91 14.96 -7.06
N ASP A 183 -22.12 16.10 -6.37
CA ASP A 183 -23.41 16.79 -6.31
C ASP A 183 -24.56 15.81 -5.97
N TRP A 184 -24.43 15.13 -4.83
CA TRP A 184 -25.31 14.01 -4.43
C TRP A 184 -26.81 14.38 -4.44
N ASP A 185 -27.16 15.59 -4.02
CA ASP A 185 -28.55 16.05 -3.95
C ASP A 185 -29.13 16.41 -5.33
N GLY A 186 -28.27 16.72 -6.32
CA GLY A 186 -28.66 17.02 -7.70
C GLY A 186 -29.01 15.78 -8.55
N PHE A 187 -28.82 14.56 -8.02
CA PHE A 187 -28.99 13.31 -8.75
C PHE A 187 -30.36 13.16 -9.45
N GLU A 188 -31.45 13.50 -8.77
CA GLU A 188 -32.80 13.30 -9.33
C GLU A 188 -33.05 14.15 -10.58
N GLN A 189 -32.39 15.31 -10.71
CA GLN A 189 -32.47 16.12 -11.92
C GLN A 189 -31.76 15.42 -13.09
N ARG A 190 -30.53 14.94 -12.87
CA ARG A 190 -29.74 14.22 -13.89
C ARG A 190 -30.43 12.93 -14.31
N ARG A 191 -31.00 12.20 -13.36
CA ARG A 191 -31.79 11.00 -13.63
C ARG A 191 -32.97 11.27 -14.56
N ARG A 192 -33.79 12.30 -14.28
CA ARG A 192 -34.92 12.68 -15.14
C ARG A 192 -34.49 13.08 -16.53
N GLU A 193 -33.33 13.73 -16.65
CA GLU A 193 -32.75 14.10 -17.94
C GLU A 193 -32.43 12.87 -18.79
N SER A 194 -31.78 11.86 -18.21
CA SER A 194 -31.52 10.57 -18.87
C SER A 194 -32.80 9.82 -19.22
N GLU A 195 -33.77 9.79 -18.31
CA GLU A 195 -35.08 9.16 -18.54
C GLU A 195 -35.82 9.83 -19.74
N SER A 196 -35.69 11.15 -19.90
CA SER A 196 -36.25 11.88 -21.06
C SER A 196 -35.64 11.47 -22.40
N ARG A 197 -34.41 10.92 -22.39
CA ARG A 197 -33.71 10.35 -23.54
C ARG A 197 -33.95 8.84 -23.69
N GLY A 198 -34.83 8.25 -22.89
CA GLY A 198 -35.09 6.81 -22.88
C GLY A 198 -33.96 5.97 -22.25
N LYS A 199 -33.10 6.59 -21.43
CA LYS A 199 -32.01 5.90 -20.72
C LYS A 199 -32.38 5.68 -19.25
N LEU A 200 -31.81 4.65 -18.64
CA LEU A 200 -31.81 4.49 -17.19
C LEU A 200 -30.59 5.21 -16.62
N HIS A 201 -30.70 5.78 -15.42
CA HIS A 201 -29.60 6.44 -14.73
C HIS A 201 -29.46 5.87 -13.32
N GLY A 202 -28.26 5.44 -12.96
CA GLY A 202 -27.94 4.90 -11.64
C GLY A 202 -26.75 5.60 -11.02
N ARG A 203 -26.76 5.72 -9.68
CA ARG A 203 -25.59 6.08 -8.88
C ARG A 203 -25.18 4.92 -7.98
N GLY A 204 -23.88 4.73 -7.82
CA GLY A 204 -23.28 3.82 -6.86
C GLY A 204 -22.40 4.59 -5.87
N LEU A 205 -22.36 4.13 -4.62
CA LEU A 205 -21.49 4.62 -3.56
C LEU A 205 -20.71 3.45 -2.97
N SER A 206 -19.42 3.61 -2.78
CA SER A 206 -18.54 2.65 -2.12
C SER A 206 -17.66 3.41 -1.12
N HIS A 207 -17.81 3.14 0.17
CA HIS A 207 -16.87 3.59 1.19
C HIS A 207 -15.94 2.43 1.54
N TYR A 208 -14.67 2.56 1.15
CA TYR A 208 -13.70 1.49 1.28
C TYR A 208 -12.70 1.77 2.39
N ILE A 209 -12.17 0.68 2.95
CA ILE A 209 -10.93 0.66 3.74
C ILE A 209 -10.03 -0.40 3.12
N GLU A 210 -8.72 -0.14 3.12
CA GLU A 210 -7.71 -1.01 2.52
C GLU A 210 -6.65 -1.37 3.57
N ALA A 211 -6.10 -2.59 3.53
CA ALA A 211 -5.02 -3.01 4.42
C ALA A 211 -3.69 -2.98 3.66
N CYS A 212 -3.00 -1.85 3.76
CA CYS A 212 -1.72 -1.57 3.12
C CYS A 212 -0.54 -1.94 4.05
N GLY A 213 0.68 -1.93 3.52
CA GLY A 213 1.86 -2.19 4.36
C GLY A 213 1.98 -3.65 4.83
N ILE A 214 1.45 -4.60 4.06
CA ILE A 214 1.46 -6.03 4.41
C ILE A 214 2.88 -6.47 4.83
N ALA A 215 3.12 -6.92 6.06
CA ALA A 215 2.35 -6.89 7.32
C ALA A 215 3.35 -7.16 8.47
N PRO A 216 3.01 -7.07 9.77
CA PRO A 216 3.92 -7.47 10.84
C PRO A 216 4.32 -8.95 10.72
N SER A 217 5.61 -9.25 10.71
CA SER A 217 6.11 -10.61 10.48
C SER A 217 5.60 -11.62 11.53
N SER A 218 5.47 -11.18 12.79
CA SER A 218 4.93 -12.00 13.88
C SER A 218 3.47 -12.40 13.65
N LEU A 219 2.63 -11.47 13.20
CA LEU A 219 1.22 -11.70 12.94
C LEU A 219 1.04 -12.68 11.77
N VAL A 220 1.69 -12.43 10.63
CA VAL A 220 1.55 -13.31 9.47
C VAL A 220 2.17 -14.68 9.70
N GLY A 221 3.23 -14.78 10.51
CA GLY A 221 3.80 -16.04 10.96
C GLY A 221 2.80 -16.87 11.76
N ALA A 222 2.06 -16.25 12.69
CA ALA A 222 0.98 -16.91 13.43
C ALA A 222 -0.18 -17.36 12.51
N LEU A 223 -0.39 -16.67 11.38
CA LEU A 223 -1.37 -17.03 10.34
C LEU A 223 -0.82 -18.03 9.30
N GLY A 224 0.41 -18.53 9.47
CA GLY A 224 1.00 -19.59 8.65
C GLY A 224 1.88 -19.14 7.49
N ALA A 225 2.20 -17.84 7.39
CA ALA A 225 3.20 -17.36 6.44
C ALA A 225 4.59 -17.93 6.76
N ARG A 226 5.36 -18.28 5.73
CA ARG A 226 6.70 -18.86 5.87
C ARG A 226 7.85 -17.87 5.63
N ALA A 227 7.51 -16.64 5.30
CA ALA A 227 8.46 -15.55 5.11
C ALA A 227 8.09 -14.38 6.02
N GLY A 228 9.09 -13.64 6.49
CA GLY A 228 8.88 -12.33 7.10
C GLY A 228 8.38 -11.32 6.06
N LEU A 229 7.81 -10.22 6.52
CA LEU A 229 7.28 -9.17 5.65
C LEU A 229 7.87 -7.80 5.99
N TYR A 230 9.12 -7.82 6.45
CA TYR A 230 9.96 -6.63 6.60
C TYR A 230 10.41 -6.07 5.24
N GLU A 231 10.97 -4.87 5.25
CA GLU A 231 11.73 -4.34 4.11
C GLU A 231 13.10 -3.83 4.56
N ALA A 232 14.03 -3.68 3.63
CA ALA A 232 15.37 -3.23 3.91
C ALA A 232 15.80 -2.06 3.02
N ALA A 233 16.66 -1.21 3.57
CA ALA A 233 17.34 -0.17 2.82
C ALA A 233 18.75 0.07 3.34
N THR A 234 19.66 0.40 2.43
CA THR A 234 20.98 0.94 2.72
C THR A 234 21.07 2.34 2.13
N VAL A 235 21.47 3.32 2.94
CA VAL A 235 21.71 4.69 2.48
C VAL A 235 23.21 4.94 2.55
N ARG A 236 23.81 5.28 1.41
CA ARG A 236 25.23 5.64 1.29
C ARG A 236 25.32 7.10 0.89
N VAL A 237 26.06 7.89 1.66
CA VAL A 237 26.43 9.26 1.30
C VAL A 237 27.85 9.22 0.74
N ASN A 238 28.06 9.74 -0.47
CA ASN A 238 29.36 9.81 -1.13
C ASN A 238 30.18 10.99 -0.59
N PRO A 239 31.52 11.02 -0.82
CA PRO A 239 32.37 12.10 -0.32
C PRO A 239 31.97 13.51 -0.79
N THR A 240 31.29 13.62 -1.94
CA THR A 240 30.79 14.88 -2.49
C THR A 240 29.38 15.26 -2.01
N GLY A 241 28.80 14.48 -1.09
CA GLY A 241 27.47 14.70 -0.51
C GLY A 241 26.30 14.11 -1.32
N SER A 242 26.52 13.55 -2.51
CA SER A 242 25.49 12.80 -3.24
C SER A 242 25.13 11.50 -2.52
N ILE A 243 23.89 11.03 -2.70
CA ILE A 243 23.33 9.93 -1.90
C ILE A 243 22.88 8.81 -2.84
N SER A 244 23.26 7.57 -2.52
CA SER A 244 22.74 6.37 -3.17
C SER A 244 21.90 5.58 -2.16
N VAL A 245 20.66 5.27 -2.52
CA VAL A 245 19.71 4.53 -1.70
C VAL A 245 19.46 3.17 -2.33
N PHE A 246 19.94 2.12 -1.70
CA PHE A 246 19.72 0.74 -2.12
C PHE A 246 18.50 0.20 -1.38
N THR A 247 17.43 -0.12 -2.10
CA THR A 247 16.16 -0.57 -1.50
C THR A 247 15.79 -1.96 -1.99
N GLY A 248 15.21 -2.76 -1.10
CA GLY A 248 14.63 -4.05 -1.44
C GLY A 248 13.25 -3.96 -2.12
N SER A 249 12.61 -2.77 -2.13
CA SER A 249 11.43 -2.51 -2.96
C SER A 249 11.78 -2.42 -4.44
N HIS A 250 10.88 -2.83 -5.34
CA HIS A 250 11.14 -2.86 -6.80
C HIS A 250 10.09 -2.10 -7.61
N SER A 251 10.55 -1.19 -8.46
CA SER A 251 9.67 -0.37 -9.30
C SER A 251 9.08 -1.15 -10.48
N HIS A 252 7.76 -1.04 -10.67
CA HIS A 252 7.05 -1.56 -11.84
C HIS A 252 6.21 -0.47 -12.53
N GLY A 253 6.43 0.80 -12.18
CA GLY A 253 5.75 1.98 -12.73
C GLY A 253 5.12 2.93 -11.70
N GLN A 254 5.28 2.69 -10.40
CA GLN A 254 4.67 3.49 -9.33
C GLN A 254 5.49 4.70 -8.87
N GLY A 255 6.65 4.97 -9.50
CA GLY A 255 7.44 6.17 -9.23
C GLY A 255 8.33 6.11 -7.98
N HIS A 256 8.86 4.93 -7.62
CA HIS A 256 9.76 4.77 -6.47
C HIS A 256 11.03 5.59 -6.59
N GLU A 257 11.56 5.69 -7.81
CA GLU A 257 12.76 6.46 -8.13
C GLU A 257 12.60 7.96 -7.83
N THR A 258 11.37 8.48 -7.84
CA THR A 258 11.04 9.87 -7.50
C THR A 258 10.62 9.99 -6.04
N THR A 259 9.61 9.23 -5.61
CA THR A 259 9.04 9.37 -4.26
C THR A 259 10.00 9.00 -3.13
N PHE A 260 10.87 8.01 -3.31
CA PHE A 260 11.88 7.71 -2.30
C PHE A 260 12.99 8.75 -2.28
N ALA A 261 13.35 9.33 -3.43
CA ALA A 261 14.30 10.42 -3.50
C ALA A 261 13.77 11.66 -2.74
N GLN A 262 12.48 11.99 -2.94
CA GLN A 262 11.77 13.05 -2.21
C GLN A 262 11.84 12.87 -0.68
N VAL A 263 11.50 11.68 -0.19
CA VAL A 263 11.57 11.37 1.26
C VAL A 263 12.98 11.59 1.82
N VAL A 264 14.01 11.20 1.08
CA VAL A 264 15.41 11.38 1.52
C VAL A 264 15.84 12.83 1.43
N ALA A 265 15.50 13.51 0.34
CA ALA A 265 15.84 14.90 0.08
C ALA A 265 15.24 15.83 1.14
N ASP A 266 13.94 15.69 1.42
CA ASP A 266 13.25 16.45 2.46
C ASP A 266 13.90 16.24 3.83
N LYS A 267 14.27 15.00 4.15
CA LYS A 267 14.84 14.65 5.45
C LYS A 267 16.27 15.12 5.64
N LEU A 268 17.03 15.25 4.56
CA LEU A 268 18.41 15.73 4.57
C LEU A 268 18.55 17.21 4.19
N GLY A 269 17.47 17.87 3.77
CA GLY A 269 17.50 19.24 3.28
C GLY A 269 18.38 19.42 2.05
N CYS A 270 18.40 18.43 1.15
CA CYS A 270 19.19 18.44 -0.08
C CYS A 270 18.30 18.44 -1.32
N ASP A 271 18.88 18.65 -2.50
CA ASP A 271 18.13 18.60 -3.75
C ASP A 271 17.86 17.14 -4.16
N GLU A 272 16.64 16.85 -4.62
CA GLU A 272 16.24 15.49 -5.04
C GLU A 272 17.19 14.89 -6.09
N SER A 273 17.76 15.71 -6.98
CA SER A 273 18.71 15.27 -8.01
C SER A 273 20.03 14.73 -7.44
N GLN A 274 20.30 14.97 -6.15
CA GLN A 274 21.46 14.42 -5.45
C GLN A 274 21.20 13.00 -4.93
N VAL A 275 19.98 12.48 -5.03
CA VAL A 275 19.58 11.17 -4.52
C VAL A 275 19.32 10.21 -5.67
N GLU A 276 20.10 9.13 -5.74
CA GLU A 276 19.91 8.02 -6.67
C GLU A 276 19.25 6.85 -5.96
N ILE A 277 18.15 6.33 -6.51
CA ILE A 277 17.47 5.13 -6.01
C ILE A 277 17.92 3.91 -6.82
N VAL A 278 18.46 2.91 -6.13
CA VAL A 278 18.94 1.64 -6.71
C VAL A 278 18.07 0.50 -6.19
N HIS A 279 17.42 -0.21 -7.13
CA HIS A 279 16.61 -1.40 -6.84
C HIS A 279 16.75 -2.46 -7.93
N GLY A 280 16.32 -3.70 -7.64
CA GLY A 280 16.22 -4.79 -8.62
C GLY A 280 17.48 -5.63 -8.85
N ASP A 281 18.66 -5.18 -8.41
CA ASP A 281 19.90 -5.94 -8.49
C ASP A 281 20.24 -6.56 -7.13
N THR A 282 19.89 -7.83 -6.94
CA THR A 282 20.10 -8.58 -5.68
C THR A 282 21.56 -8.80 -5.32
N SER A 283 22.51 -8.46 -6.21
CA SER A 283 23.94 -8.43 -5.89
C SER A 283 24.38 -7.14 -5.20
N LYS A 284 23.56 -6.08 -5.27
CA LYS A 284 23.88 -4.73 -4.76
C LYS A 284 23.02 -4.30 -3.58
N ILE A 285 21.77 -4.76 -3.53
CA ILE A 285 20.79 -4.31 -2.54
C ILE A 285 20.71 -5.28 -1.34
N PRO A 286 20.33 -4.80 -0.14
CA PRO A 286 19.99 -5.69 0.96
C PRO A 286 18.78 -6.56 0.60
N PHE A 287 18.68 -7.75 1.21
CA PHE A 287 17.53 -8.62 0.98
C PHE A 287 16.25 -7.95 1.46
N GLY A 288 15.28 -7.84 0.55
CA GLY A 288 13.98 -7.23 0.77
C GLY A 288 12.84 -8.11 0.30
N MET A 289 11.63 -7.71 0.65
CA MET A 289 10.43 -8.45 0.26
C MET A 289 9.77 -7.89 -1.00
N GLY A 290 10.18 -6.72 -1.47
CA GLY A 290 9.74 -6.19 -2.77
C GLY A 290 8.43 -5.42 -2.71
N THR A 291 7.84 -5.22 -3.90
CA THR A 291 6.68 -4.35 -4.08
C THR A 291 5.40 -5.13 -4.40
N TYR A 292 4.49 -5.14 -3.44
CA TYR A 292 3.12 -5.65 -3.54
C TYR A 292 2.29 -5.14 -2.35
N GLY A 293 0.98 -5.42 -2.30
CA GLY A 293 0.12 -5.11 -1.15
C GLY A 293 0.24 -3.66 -0.64
N SER A 294 0.47 -2.72 -1.56
CA SER A 294 0.69 -1.29 -1.29
C SER A 294 1.72 -1.02 -0.18
N ARG A 295 2.79 -1.82 -0.11
CA ARG A 295 3.71 -1.81 1.05
C ARG A 295 4.96 -0.95 0.89
N SER A 296 5.30 -0.53 -0.32
CA SER A 296 6.64 -0.01 -0.56
C SER A 296 6.95 1.29 0.15
N LEU A 297 6.03 2.25 0.20
CA LEU A 297 6.28 3.47 0.98
C LEU A 297 6.14 3.20 2.49
N ALA A 298 5.08 2.49 2.91
CA ALA A 298 4.81 2.19 4.31
C ALA A 298 5.92 1.37 5.00
N VAL A 299 6.54 0.41 4.28
CA VAL A 299 7.56 -0.49 4.83
C VAL A 299 8.95 -0.14 4.28
N GLY A 300 9.11 -0.06 2.96
CA GLY A 300 10.39 0.28 2.33
C GLY A 300 10.82 1.72 2.57
N GLY A 301 9.90 2.68 2.43
CA GLY A 301 10.13 4.08 2.79
C GLY A 301 10.51 4.22 4.27
N SER A 302 9.84 3.50 5.16
CA SER A 302 10.21 3.46 6.59
C SER A 302 11.61 2.88 6.83
N ALA A 303 12.04 1.85 6.10
CA ALA A 303 13.41 1.34 6.18
C ALA A 303 14.44 2.36 5.69
N ILE A 304 14.10 3.14 4.65
CA ILE A 304 14.93 4.24 4.15
C ILE A 304 15.04 5.32 5.23
N VAL A 305 13.93 5.80 5.78
CA VAL A 305 13.90 6.82 6.85
C VAL A 305 14.75 6.39 8.04
N LYS A 306 14.64 5.15 8.49
CA LYS A 306 15.47 4.61 9.58
C LYS A 306 16.96 4.61 9.26
N SER A 307 17.33 4.35 8.01
CA SER A 307 18.73 4.39 7.58
C SER A 307 19.23 5.82 7.50
N VAL A 308 18.40 6.75 7.01
CA VAL A 308 18.70 8.20 7.04
C VAL A 308 18.86 8.69 8.49
N ASP A 309 18.02 8.27 9.42
CA ASP A 309 18.16 8.64 10.85
C ASP A 309 19.50 8.21 11.43
N LYS A 310 19.97 6.99 11.10
CA LYS A 310 21.30 6.51 11.51
C LYS A 310 22.43 7.32 10.86
N ILE A 311 22.29 7.66 9.58
CA ILE A 311 23.23 8.55 8.89
C ILE A 311 23.33 9.89 9.60
N VAL A 312 22.19 10.54 9.89
CA VAL A 312 22.15 11.83 10.57
C VAL A 312 22.76 11.73 11.97
N ALA A 313 22.50 10.65 12.71
CA ALA A 313 23.11 10.41 14.02
C ALA A 313 24.64 10.28 13.94
N LYS A 314 25.17 9.54 12.96
CA LYS A 314 26.62 9.45 12.72
C LYS A 314 27.21 10.79 12.29
N ALA A 315 26.55 11.49 11.36
CA ALA A 315 26.96 12.79 10.84
C ALA A 315 26.97 13.87 11.93
N LYS A 316 26.00 13.84 12.85
CA LYS A 316 25.92 14.75 14.00
C LYS A 316 27.13 14.63 14.93
N LYS A 317 27.65 13.42 15.16
CA LYS A 317 28.88 13.18 15.93
C LYS A 317 30.12 13.75 15.25
N ILE A 318 30.21 13.61 13.92
CA ILE A 318 31.28 14.21 13.12
C ILE A 318 31.21 15.74 13.20
N ALA A 319 30.03 16.32 13.00
CA ALA A 319 29.79 17.76 13.08
C ALA A 319 30.13 18.32 14.48
N ALA A 320 29.72 17.63 15.55
CA ALA A 320 30.05 17.99 16.92
C ALA A 320 31.57 18.04 17.15
N HIS A 321 32.30 17.04 16.64
CA HIS A 321 33.76 17.01 16.71
C HIS A 321 34.39 18.18 15.96
N LEU A 322 33.95 18.47 14.73
CA LEU A 322 34.45 19.59 13.92
C LEU A 322 34.22 20.96 14.58
N MET A 323 33.12 21.12 15.31
CA MET A 323 32.76 22.36 15.99
C MET A 323 33.30 22.45 17.43
N GLU A 324 33.98 21.42 17.92
CA GLU A 324 34.41 21.28 19.32
C GLU A 324 33.23 21.47 20.30
N ALA A 325 32.10 20.85 19.99
CA ALA A 325 30.85 20.95 20.74
C ALA A 325 30.39 19.58 21.26
N SER A 326 29.50 19.58 22.26
CA SER A 326 28.83 18.36 22.72
C SER A 326 27.82 17.90 21.66
N GLU A 327 27.73 16.58 21.41
CA GLU A 327 26.72 16.01 20.51
C GLU A 327 25.30 16.45 20.90
N GLY A 328 25.00 16.54 22.20
CA GLY A 328 23.68 16.94 22.69
C GLY A 328 23.25 18.34 22.25
N ASP A 329 24.21 19.24 22.00
CA ASP A 329 23.97 20.63 21.64
C ASP A 329 23.84 20.85 20.13
N VAL A 330 24.13 19.83 19.31
CA VAL A 330 24.08 19.94 17.85
C VAL A 330 22.67 19.61 17.33
N THR A 331 22.09 20.48 16.52
CA THR A 331 20.85 20.21 15.76
C THR A 331 21.16 20.05 14.28
N PHE A 332 20.31 19.35 13.55
CA PHE A 332 20.38 19.22 12.09
C PHE A 332 19.07 19.68 11.49
N GLU A 333 19.13 20.70 10.62
CA GLU A 333 17.97 21.27 9.95
C GLU A 333 18.40 21.86 8.61
N GLY A 334 17.65 21.58 7.54
CA GLY A 334 17.87 22.17 6.21
C GLY A 334 19.27 21.92 5.63
N GLY A 335 19.86 20.74 5.88
CA GLY A 335 21.18 20.38 5.35
C GLY A 335 22.37 20.97 6.13
N GLU A 336 22.13 21.54 7.31
CA GLU A 336 23.17 22.18 8.13
C GLU A 336 23.13 21.67 9.58
N PHE A 337 24.31 21.45 10.17
CA PHE A 337 24.48 21.13 11.58
C PHE A 337 24.83 22.40 12.36
N LYS A 338 24.11 22.69 13.45
CA LYS A 338 24.27 23.92 14.24
C LYS A 338 24.44 23.63 15.72
N VAL A 339 25.27 24.38 16.43
CA VAL A 339 25.33 24.31 17.90
C VAL A 339 24.33 25.29 18.50
N ALA A 340 23.40 24.77 19.30
CA ALA A 340 22.35 25.55 19.94
C ALA A 340 22.91 26.75 20.72
N GLY A 341 22.34 27.94 20.49
CA GLY A 341 22.74 29.17 21.18
C GLY A 341 24.05 29.80 20.70
N THR A 342 24.62 29.34 19.56
CA THR A 342 25.82 29.92 18.97
C THR A 342 25.66 30.14 17.46
N ASP A 343 26.66 30.76 16.83
CA ASP A 343 26.79 30.91 15.38
C ASP A 343 27.62 29.78 14.72
N LYS A 344 28.08 28.79 15.49
CA LYS A 344 28.84 27.65 14.95
C LYS A 344 27.91 26.75 14.13
N ALA A 345 28.30 26.54 12.88
CA ALA A 345 27.63 25.63 11.97
C ALA A 345 28.61 24.94 11.01
N VAL A 346 28.21 23.78 10.51
CA VAL A 346 28.91 23.04 9.45
C VAL A 346 27.88 22.45 8.49
N GLY A 347 28.13 22.59 7.19
CA GLY A 347 27.23 22.10 6.15
C GLY A 347 27.34 20.58 5.95
N TRP A 348 26.27 19.98 5.42
CA TRP A 348 26.21 18.55 5.08
C TRP A 348 27.40 18.06 4.25
N GLY A 349 27.81 18.83 3.23
CA GLY A 349 28.92 18.47 2.35
C GLY A 349 30.26 18.34 3.07
N ASP A 350 30.54 19.21 4.03
CA ASP A 350 31.79 19.17 4.81
C ASP A 350 31.81 17.96 5.75
N VAL A 351 30.65 17.63 6.36
CA VAL A 351 30.52 16.41 7.18
C VAL A 351 30.70 15.16 6.34
N ALA A 352 30.06 15.11 5.17
CA ALA A 352 30.18 14.01 4.22
C ALA A 352 31.63 13.81 3.80
N LEU A 353 32.34 14.88 3.41
CA LEU A 353 33.75 14.82 3.04
C LEU A 353 34.62 14.34 4.21
N THR A 354 34.40 14.89 5.41
CA THR A 354 35.15 14.54 6.62
C THR A 354 35.01 13.07 6.97
N ALA A 355 33.84 12.46 6.72
CA ALA A 355 33.64 11.03 6.93
C ALA A 355 34.62 10.17 6.11
N TYR A 356 35.02 10.62 4.91
CA TYR A 356 35.94 9.89 4.02
C TYR A 356 37.38 10.41 4.02
N VAL A 357 37.60 11.62 4.53
CA VAL A 357 38.92 12.22 4.74
C VAL A 357 39.12 12.50 6.23
N PRO A 358 39.25 11.45 7.08
CA PRO A 358 39.11 11.57 8.53
C PRO A 358 40.41 12.08 9.19
N HIS A 359 40.98 13.19 8.72
CA HIS A 359 42.14 13.81 9.36
C HIS A 359 41.77 14.50 10.68
N ASN A 360 40.59 15.11 10.73
CA ASN A 360 39.98 15.71 11.93
C ASN A 360 38.65 15.01 12.21
N PHE A 361 38.71 13.90 12.95
CA PHE A 361 37.62 12.93 13.07
C PHE A 361 37.68 12.18 14.42
N PRO A 362 36.54 11.81 15.02
CA PRO A 362 36.50 11.07 16.30
C PRO A 362 36.79 9.57 16.10
N HIS A 363 38.05 9.23 15.82
CA HIS A 363 38.52 7.86 15.53
C HIS A 363 38.30 6.85 16.66
N ASP A 364 38.16 7.32 17.89
CA ASP A 364 37.88 6.51 19.08
C ASP A 364 36.42 6.06 19.17
N GLN A 365 35.52 6.68 18.39
CA GLN A 365 34.07 6.47 18.48
C GLN A 365 33.44 5.98 17.18
N LEU A 366 34.01 6.36 16.03
CA LEU A 366 33.42 6.12 14.72
C LEU A 366 34.40 5.45 13.76
N GLU A 367 33.86 4.63 12.87
CA GLU A 367 34.57 4.20 11.67
C GLU A 367 34.40 5.24 10.55
N PRO A 368 35.42 5.46 9.70
CA PRO A 368 35.29 6.27 8.48
C PRO A 368 34.17 5.79 7.55
N GLY A 369 33.71 6.69 6.68
CA GLY A 369 32.60 6.49 5.74
C GLY A 369 31.24 6.88 6.34
N LEU A 370 30.24 7.02 5.47
CA LEU A 370 28.89 7.44 5.84
C LEU A 370 27.87 6.58 5.09
N GLU A 371 27.65 5.38 5.60
CA GLU A 371 26.75 4.37 5.05
C GLU A 371 26.07 3.60 6.18
N GLU A 372 24.77 3.43 6.09
CA GLU A 372 23.97 2.76 7.13
C GLU A 372 22.87 1.91 6.51
N THR A 373 22.58 0.77 7.14
CA THR A 373 21.54 -0.18 6.70
C THR A 373 20.51 -0.39 7.80
N SER A 374 19.24 -0.48 7.41
CA SER A 374 18.14 -0.81 8.32
C SER A 374 17.17 -1.81 7.70
N PHE A 375 16.66 -2.67 8.58
CA PHE A 375 15.56 -3.59 8.31
C PHE A 375 14.37 -3.10 9.12
N TYR A 376 13.22 -2.97 8.47
CA TYR A 376 11.99 -2.49 9.09
C TYR A 376 10.89 -3.54 8.96
N ASP A 377 10.52 -4.12 10.09
CA ASP A 377 9.32 -4.94 10.25
C ASP A 377 8.21 -4.05 10.81
N PRO A 378 7.08 -3.86 10.11
CA PRO A 378 6.04 -2.94 10.54
C PRO A 378 5.32 -3.48 11.78
N ALA A 379 4.87 -2.58 12.67
CA ALA A 379 4.15 -2.97 13.89
C ALA A 379 2.67 -3.28 13.63
N ASN A 380 2.07 -2.67 12.61
CA ASN A 380 0.71 -2.90 12.13
C ASN A 380 0.65 -2.65 10.62
N PHE A 381 -0.50 -2.91 9.99
CA PHE A 381 -0.83 -2.38 8.67
C PHE A 381 -1.10 -0.87 8.76
N THR A 382 -1.19 -0.22 7.59
CA THR A 382 -1.83 1.10 7.46
C THR A 382 -3.18 0.94 6.79
N TYR A 383 -4.18 1.73 7.22
CA TYR A 383 -5.56 1.58 6.75
C TYR A 383 -6.11 2.82 6.03
N PRO A 384 -5.61 3.13 4.82
CA PRO A 384 -6.22 4.18 4.03
C PRO A 384 -7.66 3.82 3.65
N ALA A 385 -8.49 4.85 3.55
CA ALA A 385 -9.90 4.72 3.30
C ALA A 385 -10.39 5.84 2.38
N GLY A 386 -11.55 5.65 1.77
CA GLY A 386 -12.09 6.65 0.87
C GLY A 386 -13.52 6.38 0.44
N ALA A 387 -14.15 7.39 -0.16
CA ALA A 387 -15.51 7.33 -0.68
C ALA A 387 -15.51 7.52 -2.20
N TYR A 388 -15.95 6.49 -2.91
CA TYR A 388 -16.06 6.50 -4.38
C TYR A 388 -17.52 6.56 -4.79
N ILE A 389 -17.85 7.49 -5.68
CA ILE A 389 -19.20 7.68 -6.21
C ILE A 389 -19.13 7.64 -7.73
N CYS A 390 -19.99 6.84 -8.35
CA CYS A 390 -20.06 6.72 -9.80
C CYS A 390 -21.49 6.83 -10.27
N GLU A 391 -21.73 7.67 -11.27
CA GLU A 391 -22.98 7.74 -12.00
C GLU A 391 -22.84 7.09 -13.37
N VAL A 392 -23.84 6.30 -13.74
CA VAL A 392 -23.88 5.58 -15.02
C VAL A 392 -25.22 5.77 -15.69
N GLU A 393 -25.19 5.88 -17.02
CA GLU A 393 -26.36 5.68 -17.86
C GLU A 393 -26.37 4.26 -18.43
N VAL A 394 -27.56 3.67 -18.54
CA VAL A 394 -27.77 2.37 -19.16
C VAL A 394 -28.80 2.49 -20.27
N ASP A 395 -28.43 2.01 -21.46
CA ASP A 395 -29.37 1.79 -22.55
C ASP A 395 -30.18 0.51 -22.27
N PRO A 396 -31.50 0.59 -22.06
CA PRO A 396 -32.29 -0.59 -21.67
C PRO A 396 -32.47 -1.61 -22.79
N ASP A 397 -32.32 -1.21 -24.06
CA ASP A 397 -32.51 -2.08 -25.22
C ASP A 397 -31.25 -2.91 -25.53
N THR A 398 -30.08 -2.36 -25.24
CA THR A 398 -28.77 -2.98 -25.56
C THR A 398 -27.98 -3.43 -24.32
N GLY A 399 -28.32 -2.91 -23.14
CA GLY A 399 -27.54 -3.09 -21.92
C GLY A 399 -26.22 -2.31 -21.90
N LYS A 400 -25.97 -1.43 -22.88
CA LYS A 400 -24.74 -0.61 -22.92
C LYS A 400 -24.73 0.34 -21.72
N VAL A 401 -23.63 0.30 -20.96
CA VAL A 401 -23.39 1.18 -19.82
C VAL A 401 -22.38 2.27 -20.20
N GLU A 402 -22.67 3.51 -19.81
CA GLU A 402 -21.77 4.65 -19.98
C GLU A 402 -21.55 5.34 -18.64
N VAL A 403 -20.28 5.51 -18.25
CA VAL A 403 -19.90 6.23 -17.04
C VAL A 403 -20.04 7.73 -17.29
N GLN A 404 -20.96 8.37 -16.57
CA GLN A 404 -21.21 9.81 -16.67
C GLN A 404 -20.28 10.61 -15.75
N SER A 405 -20.03 10.08 -14.55
CA SER A 405 -19.11 10.67 -13.59
C SER A 405 -18.48 9.60 -12.70
N PHE A 406 -17.26 9.87 -12.25
CA PHE A 406 -16.57 9.08 -11.25
C PHE A 406 -15.82 10.03 -10.32
N VAL A 407 -16.20 10.05 -9.05
CA VAL A 407 -15.60 10.85 -8.00
C VAL A 407 -14.87 9.90 -7.04
N ALA A 408 -13.61 10.22 -6.76
CA ALA A 408 -12.79 9.54 -5.79
C ALA A 408 -12.36 10.53 -4.69
N ALA A 409 -12.73 10.26 -3.45
CA ALA A 409 -12.25 10.98 -2.27
C ALA A 409 -11.44 10.02 -1.40
N ASP A 410 -10.12 10.14 -1.45
CA ASP A 410 -9.18 9.23 -0.79
C ASP A 410 -8.45 9.92 0.38
N ASP A 411 -8.24 9.18 1.46
CA ASP A 411 -7.33 9.53 2.54
C ASP A 411 -6.22 8.47 2.65
N PHE A 412 -5.02 8.86 2.23
CA PHE A 412 -3.80 8.05 2.31
C PHE A 412 -2.87 8.50 3.45
N GLY A 413 -3.31 9.42 4.32
CA GLY A 413 -2.46 10.12 5.27
C GLY A 413 -1.51 11.08 4.57
N ASN A 414 -0.22 11.05 4.95
CA ASN A 414 0.77 11.95 4.40
C ASN A 414 1.10 11.61 2.93
N ILE A 415 0.76 12.52 2.02
CA ILE A 415 1.03 12.37 0.59
C ILE A 415 2.44 12.89 0.29
N VAL A 416 3.32 12.00 -0.18
CA VAL A 416 4.67 12.36 -0.63
C VAL A 416 4.64 13.11 -1.96
N ASN A 417 3.84 12.63 -2.92
CA ASN A 417 3.77 13.21 -4.25
C ASN A 417 2.33 13.13 -4.80
N PRO A 418 1.57 14.24 -4.78
CA PRO A 418 0.19 14.25 -5.24
C PRO A 418 0.03 13.82 -6.71
N MET A 419 0.96 14.22 -7.58
CA MET A 419 0.92 13.89 -9.02
C MET A 419 1.14 12.40 -9.30
N ILE A 420 1.81 11.66 -8.41
CA ILE A 420 1.99 10.20 -8.53
C ILE A 420 0.80 9.45 -7.94
N VAL A 421 0.09 10.06 -6.99
CA VAL A 421 -1.13 9.51 -6.40
C VAL A 421 -2.29 9.60 -7.40
N GLU A 422 -2.43 10.75 -8.08
CA GLU A 422 -3.36 10.97 -9.21
C GLU A 422 -2.96 10.18 -10.47
#